data_AF-D0NFF3-F1
#
_entry.id   AF-D0NFF3-F1
#
_cell.length_a   1.000
_cell.length_b   1.000
_cell.length_c   1.000
_cell.angle_alpha   90.00
_cell.angle_beta   90.00
_cell.angle_gamma   90.00
#
_symmetry.space_group_name_H-M   'P 1'
#
loop_
_entity.id
_entity.type
_entity.pdbx_description
1 polymer ?
#
loop_
_entity_poly.entity_id
_entity_poly.type
_entity_poly.pdbx_seq_one_letter_code
_entity_poly.pdbx_strand_id
1 'polypeptide(L)'
;MRLAVHDVTAILQVRVHIDGSQFDSSLMTQPEFLLATRVVFRSVRHGGTQLQASWRVFRSFHEFQGLDAQLRHAFPQDMKLLAPPPPHRRRTWLRRHRSAKFLAKRCAELNDYLERLLSSSHLRLTRFLDPRAPLVLRCFCNFDVGLITAETTVLPNQFESCVLCLDYRDRDEDAKGRMNGTMGTVDSSDDDAKLDELQANLMDDKSRNMAMCTKYECACRVSPFRVTHNKMMRMLRLRGFKQTYAPPEGALTALYCVLYKLQQLNDLDKRLYDALTGFPVKTTQPNGTSEREATDALANDHLQLSVGVELLRQTLANFGLLHVHTLERHFRTSAVDLKKRLHEFKSRRQLRVGALELVLLATMLDLSIFLVTNDHEGSEQNILPLAGLRSIRKGGRVSMTFGYILPTLVCVNGFYLLAERERLVPGIMPDVESEEEMVMTERQRRRMWQGVDEMDRRFMAEIERTLSSGADALALAFDFDVADSLNSAILDAVWDDCQHNPNLFYLFQRQARQFGKGRTTARFFMQYLEVAFGLEGATYLVDFLLHVLPEEELRKQLLHARWMRLHRQLAKRALP
;
A
#
# COMPACT_ATOMS: atom_id res chain seq x y z
N MET A 1 -39.66 -8.72 -6.77
CA MET A 1 -40.26 -8.43 -5.44
C MET A 1 -39.14 -8.42 -4.42
N ARG A 2 -38.99 -7.37 -3.59
CA ARG A 2 -37.87 -7.28 -2.63
C ARG A 2 -38.14 -8.17 -1.42
N LEU A 3 -37.29 -9.17 -1.20
CA LEU A 3 -37.37 -10.14 -0.10
C LEU A 3 -36.38 -9.73 0.98
N ALA A 4 -36.83 -9.58 2.23
CA ALA A 4 -35.92 -9.31 3.33
C ALA A 4 -35.44 -10.63 3.96
N VAL A 5 -34.23 -10.64 4.52
CA VAL A 5 -33.63 -11.86 5.09
C VAL A 5 -34.48 -12.43 6.24
N HIS A 6 -35.18 -11.58 7.00
CA HIS A 6 -36.08 -12.01 8.07
C HIS A 6 -37.35 -12.72 7.56
N ASP A 7 -37.67 -12.60 6.26
CA ASP A 7 -38.81 -13.30 5.65
C ASP A 7 -38.48 -14.74 5.26
N VAL A 8 -37.21 -15.15 5.37
CA VAL A 8 -36.72 -16.49 5.07
C VAL A 8 -36.87 -17.38 6.30
N THR A 9 -37.62 -18.47 6.17
CA THR A 9 -37.84 -19.42 7.28
C THR A 9 -36.81 -20.54 7.28
N ALA A 10 -36.37 -20.98 6.11
CA ALA A 10 -35.42 -22.07 5.97
C ALA A 10 -34.64 -21.93 4.66
N ILE A 11 -33.33 -22.14 4.72
CA ILE A 11 -32.47 -22.28 3.55
C ILE A 11 -32.35 -23.78 3.25
N LEU A 12 -32.87 -24.20 2.10
CA LEU A 12 -32.88 -25.62 1.68
C LEU A 12 -31.60 -25.99 0.94
N GLN A 13 -31.10 -25.10 0.10
CA GLN A 13 -29.89 -25.33 -0.68
C GLN A 13 -29.17 -24.02 -0.92
N VAL A 14 -27.85 -24.06 -0.85
CA VAL A 14 -26.98 -22.98 -1.33
C VAL A 14 -25.92 -23.60 -2.23
N ARG A 15 -25.74 -23.03 -3.42
CA ARG A 15 -24.64 -23.35 -4.32
C ARG A 15 -23.84 -22.09 -4.57
N VAL A 16 -22.53 -22.19 -4.36
CA VAL A 16 -21.59 -21.12 -4.65
C VAL A 16 -20.48 -21.71 -5.51
N HIS A 17 -20.20 -21.05 -6.63
CA HIS A 17 -19.14 -21.45 -7.55
C HIS A 17 -18.56 -20.23 -8.23
N ILE A 18 -17.43 -20.41 -8.90
CA ILE A 18 -16.78 -19.36 -9.67
C ILE A 18 -17.18 -19.49 -11.13
N ASP A 19 -17.84 -18.46 -11.64
CA ASP A 19 -18.45 -18.41 -12.97
C ASP A 19 -17.51 -17.74 -14.00
N GLY A 20 -16.47 -17.05 -13.53
CA GLY A 20 -15.48 -16.44 -14.40
C GLY A 20 -14.49 -15.54 -13.67
N SER A 21 -13.74 -14.77 -14.44
CA SER A 21 -12.81 -13.76 -13.93
C SER A 21 -12.79 -12.55 -14.83
N GLN A 22 -12.54 -11.37 -14.25
CA GLN A 22 -12.31 -10.14 -14.99
C GLN A 22 -10.97 -9.54 -14.59
N PHE A 23 -10.28 -8.98 -15.58
CA PHE A 23 -9.09 -8.20 -15.36
C PHE A 23 -8.85 -7.27 -16.53
N ASP A 24 -9.01 -5.96 -16.30
CA ASP A 24 -8.60 -4.92 -17.23
C ASP A 24 -7.53 -4.05 -16.55
N SER A 25 -6.32 -4.07 -17.09
CA SER A 25 -5.19 -3.33 -16.52
C SER A 25 -5.33 -1.80 -16.59
N SER A 26 -6.28 -1.28 -17.39
CA SER A 26 -6.59 0.14 -17.49
C SER A 26 -7.60 0.61 -16.44
N LEU A 27 -8.36 -0.31 -15.83
CA LEU A 27 -9.45 -0.01 -14.91
C LEU A 27 -9.27 -0.64 -13.52
N MET A 28 -8.49 -1.73 -13.40
CA MET A 28 -8.46 -2.58 -12.21
C MET A 28 -7.03 -2.92 -11.76
N THR A 29 -6.79 -2.88 -10.46
CA THR A 29 -5.45 -3.10 -9.86
C THR A 29 -5.10 -4.58 -9.65
N GLN A 30 -6.12 -5.44 -9.58
CA GLN A 30 -5.99 -6.89 -9.36
C GLN A 30 -7.10 -7.64 -10.11
N PRO A 31 -6.86 -8.90 -10.52
CA PRO A 31 -7.90 -9.73 -11.09
C PRO A 31 -8.97 -10.05 -10.04
N GLU A 32 -10.22 -10.06 -10.49
CA GLU A 32 -11.38 -10.42 -9.69
C GLU A 32 -12.06 -11.66 -10.27
N PHE A 33 -12.63 -12.48 -9.40
CA PHE A 33 -13.32 -13.71 -9.72
C PHE A 33 -14.81 -13.51 -9.49
N LEU A 34 -15.59 -13.93 -10.46
CA LEU A 34 -17.03 -13.79 -10.49
C LEU A 34 -17.62 -14.93 -9.67
N LEU A 35 -18.00 -14.64 -8.43
CA LEU A 35 -18.63 -15.58 -7.53
C LEU A 35 -20.14 -15.60 -7.81
N ALA A 36 -20.67 -16.73 -8.28
CA ALA A 36 -22.10 -16.93 -8.49
C ALA A 36 -22.70 -17.69 -7.31
N THR A 37 -23.71 -17.09 -6.67
CA THR A 37 -24.44 -17.68 -5.55
C THR A 37 -25.88 -17.95 -5.97
N ARG A 38 -26.34 -19.18 -5.73
CA ARG A 38 -27.73 -19.60 -5.92
C ARG A 38 -28.26 -20.17 -4.61
N VAL A 39 -29.42 -19.71 -4.19
CA VAL A 39 -30.07 -20.13 -2.95
C VAL A 39 -31.48 -20.62 -3.25
N VAL A 40 -31.83 -21.76 -2.67
CA VAL A 40 -33.20 -22.27 -2.60
C VAL A 40 -33.65 -22.18 -1.15
N PHE A 41 -34.77 -21.52 -0.89
CA PHE A 41 -35.25 -21.21 0.45
C PHE A 41 -36.78 -21.20 0.53
N ARG A 42 -37.32 -21.22 1.75
CA ARG A 42 -38.75 -21.05 2.02
C ARG A 42 -39.00 -19.70 2.68
N SER A 43 -40.16 -19.13 2.42
CA SER A 43 -40.58 -17.86 3.02
C SER A 43 -41.99 -17.95 3.60
N VAL A 44 -42.23 -17.33 4.76
CA VAL A 44 -43.56 -17.22 5.37
C VAL A 44 -44.53 -16.50 4.43
N ARG A 45 -44.05 -15.43 3.76
CA ARG A 45 -44.86 -14.58 2.87
C ARG A 45 -45.41 -15.32 1.65
N HIS A 46 -44.85 -16.49 1.33
CA HIS A 46 -45.22 -17.30 0.18
C HIS A 46 -45.74 -18.67 0.60
N GLY A 47 -46.34 -18.78 1.79
CA GLY A 47 -47.00 -20.00 2.25
C GLY A 47 -46.07 -21.22 2.36
N GLY A 48 -44.77 -21.01 2.59
CA GLY A 48 -43.80 -22.09 2.67
C GLY A 48 -43.38 -22.70 1.32
N THR A 49 -43.77 -22.10 0.19
CA THR A 49 -43.28 -22.51 -1.13
C THR A 49 -41.77 -22.33 -1.28
N GLN A 50 -41.16 -23.16 -2.14
CA GLN A 50 -39.74 -23.08 -2.43
C GLN A 50 -39.49 -21.95 -3.42
N LEU A 51 -38.59 -21.06 -3.04
CA LEU A 51 -38.17 -19.90 -3.81
C LEU A 51 -36.70 -20.04 -4.13
N GLN A 52 -36.32 -19.55 -5.31
CA GLN A 52 -34.94 -19.48 -5.74
C GLN A 52 -34.53 -18.03 -5.97
N ALA A 53 -33.35 -17.68 -5.47
CA ALA A 53 -32.66 -16.44 -5.78
C ALA A 53 -31.25 -16.74 -6.26
N SER A 54 -30.74 -15.90 -7.16
CA SER A 54 -29.35 -15.96 -7.60
C SER A 54 -28.78 -14.57 -7.81
N TRP A 55 -27.53 -14.38 -7.40
CA TRP A 55 -26.78 -13.15 -7.62
C TRP A 55 -25.32 -13.46 -7.87
N ARG A 56 -24.61 -12.44 -8.34
CA ARG A 56 -23.19 -12.51 -8.70
C ARG A 56 -22.44 -11.41 -7.99
N VAL A 57 -21.24 -11.72 -7.51
CA VAL A 57 -20.37 -10.75 -6.86
C VAL A 57 -18.92 -10.99 -7.23
N PHE A 58 -18.15 -9.92 -7.42
CA PHE A 58 -16.73 -10.03 -7.66
C PHE A 58 -15.94 -10.14 -6.35
N ARG A 59 -14.96 -11.05 -6.35
CA ARG A 59 -14.02 -11.26 -5.24
C ARG A 59 -12.60 -11.36 -5.76
N SER A 60 -11.70 -10.65 -5.13
CA SER A 60 -10.27 -10.74 -5.36
C SER A 60 -9.64 -11.95 -4.67
N PHE A 61 -8.46 -12.38 -5.13
CA PHE A 61 -7.69 -13.41 -4.43
C PHE A 61 -7.47 -13.12 -2.94
N HIS A 62 -7.24 -11.85 -2.60
CA HIS A 62 -6.97 -11.47 -1.21
C HIS A 62 -8.20 -11.67 -0.34
N GLU A 63 -9.40 -11.52 -0.90
CA GLU A 63 -10.63 -11.83 -0.18
C GLU A 63 -10.78 -13.35 0.03
N PHE A 64 -10.38 -14.19 -0.92
CA PHE A 64 -10.34 -15.65 -0.73
C PHE A 64 -9.33 -16.07 0.36
N GLN A 65 -8.15 -15.46 0.39
CA GLN A 65 -7.16 -15.71 1.44
C GLN A 65 -7.65 -15.21 2.81
N GLY A 66 -8.27 -14.02 2.84
CA GLY A 66 -8.86 -13.46 4.04
C GLY A 66 -10.00 -14.32 4.58
N LEU A 67 -10.79 -14.94 3.69
CA LEU A 67 -11.80 -15.92 4.03
C LEU A 67 -11.18 -17.16 4.69
N ASP A 68 -10.19 -17.79 4.05
CA ASP A 68 -9.53 -19.00 4.57
C ASP A 68 -8.88 -18.74 5.95
N ALA A 69 -8.18 -17.62 6.12
CA ALA A 69 -7.55 -17.27 7.39
C ALA A 69 -8.58 -17.12 8.52
N GLN A 70 -9.70 -16.46 8.24
CA GLN A 70 -10.80 -16.29 9.21
C GLN A 70 -11.46 -17.63 9.55
N LEU A 71 -11.65 -18.50 8.57
CA LEU A 71 -12.25 -19.82 8.79
C LEU A 71 -11.30 -20.77 9.53
N ARG A 72 -10.00 -20.74 9.26
CA ARG A 72 -9.01 -21.52 10.03
C ARG A 72 -8.92 -21.08 11.49
N HIS A 73 -9.11 -19.78 11.75
CA HIS A 73 -9.16 -19.27 13.11
C HIS A 73 -10.45 -19.68 13.83
N ALA A 74 -11.61 -19.55 13.17
CA ALA A 74 -12.89 -19.88 13.77
C ALA A 74 -13.15 -21.41 13.88
N PHE A 75 -12.61 -22.19 12.94
CA PHE A 75 -12.87 -23.61 12.77
C PHE A 75 -11.60 -24.41 12.46
N PRO A 76 -10.63 -24.47 13.39
CA PRO A 76 -9.35 -25.10 13.13
C PRO A 76 -9.46 -26.59 12.83
N GLN A 77 -10.43 -27.30 13.43
CA GLN A 77 -10.64 -28.73 13.20
C GLN A 77 -11.26 -29.02 11.83
N ASP A 78 -12.30 -28.28 11.45
CA ASP A 78 -12.96 -28.44 10.15
C ASP A 78 -12.04 -28.05 8.99
N MET A 79 -11.14 -27.09 9.21
CA MET A 79 -10.19 -26.60 8.20
C MET A 79 -8.88 -27.39 8.14
N LYS A 80 -8.63 -28.33 9.07
CA LYS A 80 -7.36 -29.08 9.18
C LYS A 80 -7.06 -29.93 7.94
N LEU A 81 -8.10 -30.49 7.32
CA LEU A 81 -8.00 -31.36 6.14
C LEU A 81 -8.18 -30.59 4.83
N LEU A 82 -8.55 -29.30 4.90
CA LEU A 82 -8.72 -28.44 3.74
C LEU A 82 -7.38 -27.77 3.40
N ALA A 83 -6.88 -28.01 2.19
CA ALA A 83 -5.76 -27.25 1.66
C ALA A 83 -6.16 -25.77 1.53
N PRO A 84 -5.32 -24.81 1.95
CA PRO A 84 -5.61 -23.40 1.82
C PRO A 84 -5.74 -23.01 0.35
N PRO A 85 -6.52 -21.96 0.02
CA PRO A 85 -6.58 -21.46 -1.33
C PRO A 85 -5.16 -21.08 -1.75
N PRO A 86 -4.75 -21.42 -2.98
CA PRO A 86 -3.40 -21.17 -3.44
C PRO A 86 -2.99 -19.71 -3.16
N PRO A 87 -1.82 -19.47 -2.56
CA PRO A 87 -1.45 -18.12 -2.25
C PRO A 87 -1.33 -17.31 -3.54
N HIS A 88 -2.01 -16.16 -3.60
CA HIS A 88 -1.72 -15.17 -4.63
C HIS A 88 -0.30 -14.70 -4.36
N ARG A 89 0.66 -15.31 -5.05
CA ARG A 89 2.03 -14.81 -5.10
C ARG A 89 1.93 -13.45 -5.79
N ARG A 90 1.72 -12.39 -5.00
CA ARG A 90 1.85 -10.98 -5.45
C ARG A 90 3.18 -10.75 -6.19
N ARG A 91 4.17 -11.59 -5.85
CA ARG A 91 5.48 -11.74 -6.46
C ARG A 91 5.53 -12.82 -7.55
N THR A 92 4.50 -13.03 -8.37
CA THR A 92 4.74 -13.65 -9.67
C THR A 92 5.42 -12.60 -10.52
N TRP A 93 6.70 -12.85 -10.75
CA TRP A 93 7.58 -12.01 -11.51
C TRP A 93 6.94 -11.73 -12.89
N LEU A 94 6.81 -10.42 -13.19
CA LEU A 94 6.09 -9.79 -14.31
C LEU A 94 4.76 -10.39 -14.70
N ARG A 95 3.72 -9.94 -14.02
CA ARG A 95 2.38 -9.90 -14.62
C ARG A 95 1.81 -11.28 -15.01
N ARG A 96 2.48 -12.40 -14.72
CA ARG A 96 1.98 -13.78 -14.87
C ARG A 96 0.61 -14.02 -14.25
N HIS A 97 0.29 -13.28 -13.18
CA HIS A 97 -1.03 -13.29 -12.55
C HIS A 97 -2.17 -12.72 -13.41
N ARG A 98 -1.86 -12.23 -14.62
CA ARG A 98 -2.76 -11.48 -15.51
C ARG A 98 -3.06 -12.19 -16.83
N SER A 99 -2.42 -13.31 -17.12
CA SER A 99 -2.69 -14.05 -18.38
C SER A 99 -4.04 -14.77 -18.31
N ALA A 100 -4.78 -14.82 -19.41
CA ALA A 100 -6.07 -15.52 -19.47
C ALA A 100 -5.95 -17.00 -19.05
N LYS A 101 -4.84 -17.67 -19.42
CA LYS A 101 -4.54 -19.05 -19.02
C LYS A 101 -4.32 -19.17 -17.50
N PHE A 102 -3.63 -18.21 -16.88
CA PHE A 102 -3.47 -18.18 -15.43
C PHE A 102 -4.79 -17.93 -14.73
N LEU A 103 -5.59 -16.96 -15.19
CA LEU A 103 -6.88 -16.64 -14.59
C LEU A 103 -7.85 -17.81 -14.69
N ALA A 104 -7.94 -18.47 -15.85
CA ALA A 104 -8.77 -19.67 -16.02
C ALA A 104 -8.33 -20.81 -15.09
N LYS A 105 -7.02 -21.08 -14.99
CA LYS A 105 -6.48 -22.06 -14.04
C LYS A 105 -6.84 -21.72 -12.59
N ARG A 106 -6.81 -20.45 -12.24
CA ARG A 106 -7.10 -19.98 -10.88
C ARG A 106 -8.58 -19.99 -10.56
N CYS A 107 -9.45 -19.71 -11.54
CA CYS A 107 -10.90 -19.94 -11.39
C CYS A 107 -11.17 -21.39 -10.99
N ALA A 108 -10.55 -22.35 -11.68
CA ALA A 108 -10.72 -23.77 -11.37
C ALA A 108 -10.22 -24.12 -9.96
N GLU A 109 -9.00 -23.70 -9.60
CA GLU A 109 -8.43 -23.98 -8.26
C GLU A 109 -9.24 -23.34 -7.12
N LEU A 110 -9.74 -22.11 -7.30
CA LEU A 110 -10.56 -21.44 -6.30
C LEU A 110 -11.97 -22.04 -6.24
N ASN A 111 -12.51 -22.55 -7.36
CA ASN A 111 -13.79 -23.27 -7.39
C ASN A 111 -13.68 -24.60 -6.62
N ASP A 112 -12.62 -25.38 -6.88
CA ASP A 112 -12.33 -26.62 -6.17
C ASP A 112 -12.19 -26.38 -4.66
N TYR A 113 -11.53 -25.28 -4.28
CA TYR A 113 -11.42 -24.87 -2.87
C TYR A 113 -12.80 -24.61 -2.26
N LEU A 114 -13.67 -23.84 -2.94
CA LEU A 114 -15.02 -23.56 -2.46
C LEU A 114 -15.86 -24.84 -2.35
N GLU A 115 -15.82 -25.73 -3.35
CA GLU A 115 -16.59 -26.98 -3.30
C GLU A 115 -16.19 -27.85 -2.10
N ARG A 116 -14.89 -27.98 -1.84
CA ARG A 116 -14.38 -28.72 -0.67
C ARG A 116 -14.76 -28.02 0.63
N LEU A 117 -14.64 -26.70 0.70
CA LEU A 117 -15.02 -25.91 1.87
C LEU A 117 -16.49 -26.12 2.24
N LEU A 118 -17.37 -26.10 1.25
CA LEU A 118 -18.82 -26.21 1.42
C LEU A 118 -19.30 -27.65 1.58
N SER A 119 -18.44 -28.65 1.34
CA SER A 119 -18.75 -30.05 1.61
C SER A 119 -18.84 -30.35 3.12
N SER A 120 -18.08 -29.61 3.95
CA SER A 120 -18.08 -29.73 5.42
C SER A 120 -19.41 -29.28 6.01
N SER A 121 -20.08 -30.16 6.75
CA SER A 121 -21.42 -29.93 7.34
C SER A 121 -21.50 -28.71 8.26
N HIS A 122 -20.40 -28.37 8.95
CA HIS A 122 -20.32 -27.24 9.87
C HIS A 122 -20.12 -25.90 9.15
N LEU A 123 -19.55 -25.93 7.94
CA LEU A 123 -19.26 -24.76 7.09
C LEU A 123 -20.30 -24.57 5.97
N ARG A 124 -21.34 -25.42 5.92
CA ARG A 124 -22.42 -25.31 4.95
C ARG A 124 -23.17 -23.99 5.12
N LEU A 125 -23.36 -23.31 4.00
CA LEU A 125 -24.05 -22.02 3.91
C LEU A 125 -25.55 -22.12 4.23
N THR A 126 -26.10 -23.34 4.34
CA THR A 126 -27.47 -23.57 4.83
C THR A 126 -27.65 -23.15 6.29
N ARG A 127 -26.55 -23.00 7.05
CA ARG A 127 -26.55 -22.47 8.42
C ARG A 127 -26.50 -20.94 8.50
N PHE A 128 -26.62 -20.22 7.39
CA PHE A 128 -26.53 -18.75 7.39
C PHE A 128 -27.61 -18.02 8.20
N LEU A 129 -28.70 -18.70 8.56
CA LEU A 129 -29.72 -18.16 9.47
C LEU A 129 -29.42 -18.44 10.95
N ASP A 130 -28.40 -19.24 11.26
CA ASP A 130 -27.95 -19.49 12.62
C ASP A 130 -27.12 -18.30 13.11
N PRO A 131 -27.55 -17.56 14.15
CA PRO A 131 -26.79 -16.43 14.69
C PRO A 131 -25.44 -16.85 15.30
N ARG A 132 -25.22 -18.15 15.55
CA ARG A 132 -23.95 -18.70 16.04
C ARG A 132 -23.00 -19.11 14.90
N ALA A 133 -23.46 -19.15 13.66
CA ALA A 133 -22.60 -19.44 12.52
C ALA A 133 -21.74 -18.21 12.18
N PRO A 134 -20.42 -18.37 11.95
CA PRO A 134 -19.56 -17.27 11.58
C PRO A 134 -20.03 -16.58 10.31
N LEU A 135 -20.25 -15.28 10.42
CA LEU A 135 -20.75 -14.42 9.36
C LEU A 135 -19.79 -14.31 8.17
N VAL A 136 -18.58 -14.84 8.30
CA VAL A 136 -17.48 -14.71 7.34
C VAL A 136 -17.91 -15.17 5.93
N LEU A 137 -18.49 -16.37 5.83
CA LEU A 137 -18.97 -16.90 4.53
C LEU A 137 -20.18 -16.13 4.00
N ARG A 138 -21.06 -15.66 4.89
CA ARG A 138 -22.26 -14.88 4.56
C ARG A 138 -21.90 -13.51 3.98
N CYS A 139 -20.92 -12.84 4.59
CA CYS A 139 -20.32 -11.60 4.09
C CYS A 139 -19.56 -11.84 2.78
N PHE A 140 -18.78 -12.92 2.71
CA PHE A 140 -18.03 -13.27 1.51
C PHE A 140 -18.95 -13.47 0.30
N CYS A 141 -20.11 -14.11 0.47
CA CYS A 141 -21.07 -14.29 -0.62
C CYS A 141 -21.94 -13.05 -0.89
N ASN A 142 -21.78 -11.95 -0.12
CA ASN A 142 -22.66 -10.78 -0.14
C ASN A 142 -24.14 -11.16 0.05
N PHE A 143 -24.42 -12.11 0.95
CA PHE A 143 -25.72 -12.78 1.02
C PHE A 143 -26.89 -11.83 1.29
N ASP A 144 -26.73 -10.89 2.23
CA ASP A 144 -27.83 -10.01 2.65
C ASP A 144 -28.25 -9.04 1.54
N VAL A 145 -27.27 -8.38 0.94
CA VAL A 145 -27.51 -7.48 -0.19
C VAL A 145 -27.97 -8.27 -1.42
N GLY A 146 -27.32 -9.39 -1.71
CA GLY A 146 -27.62 -10.23 -2.87
C GLY A 146 -29.02 -10.84 -2.84
N LEU A 147 -29.48 -11.30 -1.68
CA LEU A 147 -30.83 -11.85 -1.52
C LEU A 147 -31.90 -10.76 -1.65
N ILE A 148 -31.65 -9.56 -1.14
CA ILE A 148 -32.58 -8.42 -1.23
C ILE A 148 -32.74 -7.93 -2.67
N THR A 149 -31.66 -7.96 -3.46
CA THR A 149 -31.63 -7.44 -4.83
C THR A 149 -31.95 -8.47 -5.89
N ALA A 150 -31.79 -9.76 -5.61
CA ALA A 150 -32.03 -10.82 -6.58
C ALA A 150 -33.51 -10.95 -6.97
N GLU A 151 -33.74 -11.22 -8.26
CA GLU A 151 -35.04 -11.68 -8.72
C GLU A 151 -35.32 -13.07 -8.17
N THR A 152 -36.53 -13.24 -7.61
CA THR A 152 -36.94 -14.49 -6.98
C THR A 152 -37.87 -15.24 -7.91
N THR A 153 -37.56 -16.50 -8.17
CA THR A 153 -38.42 -17.40 -8.95
C THR A 153 -39.05 -18.44 -8.03
N VAL A 154 -40.33 -18.72 -8.23
CA VAL A 154 -41.02 -19.80 -7.52
C VAL A 154 -40.58 -21.12 -8.16
N LEU A 155 -40.04 -22.02 -7.35
CA LEU A 155 -39.75 -23.39 -7.78
C LEU A 155 -40.98 -24.26 -7.52
N PRO A 156 -41.45 -25.04 -8.51
CA PRO A 156 -42.48 -26.03 -8.26
C PRO A 156 -41.96 -27.04 -7.22
N ASN A 157 -42.74 -27.25 -6.16
CA ASN A 157 -42.41 -28.21 -5.09
C ASN A 157 -42.25 -29.60 -5.71
N GLN A 158 -41.03 -30.14 -5.76
CA GLN A 158 -40.81 -31.52 -6.24
C GLN A 158 -41.03 -32.58 -5.15
N PHE A 159 -41.36 -32.18 -3.92
CA PHE A 159 -41.64 -33.10 -2.81
C PHE A 159 -42.78 -32.57 -1.93
N GLU A 160 -43.97 -33.10 -2.14
CA GLU A 160 -45.16 -32.90 -1.28
C GLU A 160 -45.10 -33.66 0.05
N SER A 161 -44.00 -34.35 0.38
CA SER A 161 -43.88 -35.08 1.64
C SER A 161 -42.43 -35.13 2.13
N CYS A 162 -42.11 -34.34 3.16
CA CYS A 162 -41.03 -34.68 4.09
C CYS A 162 -41.19 -33.86 5.37
N VAL A 163 -41.89 -34.45 6.34
CA VAL A 163 -41.89 -34.03 7.74
C VAL A 163 -40.66 -34.67 8.36
N LEU A 164 -39.71 -33.88 8.86
CA LEU A 164 -38.60 -34.40 9.66
C LEU A 164 -38.56 -33.72 11.03
N CYS A 165 -38.73 -34.56 12.05
CA CYS A 165 -38.69 -34.29 13.48
C CYS A 165 -37.37 -33.67 13.93
N LEU A 166 -37.45 -32.73 14.88
CA LEU A 166 -36.33 -32.28 15.69
C LEU A 166 -36.31 -33.12 16.97
N ASP A 167 -35.37 -34.06 17.07
CA ASP A 167 -35.03 -34.69 18.36
C ASP A 167 -33.97 -33.83 19.07
N TYR A 168 -34.38 -33.20 20.16
CA TYR A 168 -33.52 -32.69 21.21
C TYR A 168 -33.17 -33.86 22.14
N ARG A 169 -31.88 -34.13 22.39
CA ARG A 169 -31.43 -34.73 23.66
C ARG A 169 -29.94 -34.50 23.92
N ASP A 170 -29.69 -34.15 25.18
CA ASP A 170 -28.44 -33.85 25.86
C ASP A 170 -27.33 -34.90 25.71
N ARG A 171 -26.08 -34.45 25.92
CA ARG A 171 -25.20 -34.99 26.98
C ARG A 171 -23.98 -34.11 27.24
N ASP A 172 -23.89 -33.64 28.48
CA ASP A 172 -22.67 -33.24 29.18
C ASP A 172 -21.85 -34.47 29.62
N GLU A 173 -20.60 -34.18 30.02
CA GLU A 173 -19.55 -35.01 30.64
C GLU A 173 -18.57 -35.76 29.71
N ASP A 174 -17.32 -35.27 29.65
CA ASP A 174 -16.24 -35.87 30.47
C ASP A 174 -14.92 -35.06 30.43
N ALA A 175 -14.22 -35.06 31.57
CA ALA A 175 -13.01 -34.29 31.85
C ALA A 175 -11.73 -35.15 31.91
N LYS A 176 -10.57 -34.45 31.80
CA LYS A 176 -9.21 -34.75 32.34
C LYS A 176 -8.15 -35.44 31.47
N GLY A 177 -6.96 -34.82 31.52
CA GLY A 177 -5.62 -35.34 31.21
C GLY A 177 -4.88 -34.42 30.23
N ARG A 178 -3.72 -33.81 30.47
CA ARG A 178 -2.61 -34.06 31.43
C ARG A 178 -1.66 -32.85 31.35
N MET A 179 -1.11 -32.42 32.48
CA MET A 179 -0.08 -31.36 32.62
C MET A 179 1.35 -31.87 32.33
N ASN A 180 2.24 -30.90 32.11
CA ASN A 180 3.72 -30.83 32.25
C ASN A 180 4.38 -30.51 30.90
N GLY A 181 5.18 -29.45 30.68
CA GLY A 181 5.86 -28.48 31.55
C GLY A 181 7.33 -28.43 31.16
N THR A 182 7.89 -27.28 30.75
CA THR A 182 9.32 -26.92 30.94
C THR A 182 9.53 -25.41 30.71
N MET A 183 10.01 -24.72 31.74
CA MET A 183 10.56 -23.36 31.72
C MET A 183 11.93 -23.34 31.04
N GLY A 184 12.21 -22.29 30.29
CA GLY A 184 13.55 -21.90 29.85
C GLY A 184 13.64 -20.39 29.76
N THR A 185 14.20 -19.77 30.80
CA THR A 185 14.58 -18.36 30.87
C THR A 185 15.89 -18.12 30.11
N VAL A 186 15.90 -17.14 29.21
CA VAL A 186 17.12 -16.43 28.78
C VAL A 186 16.78 -14.95 28.67
N ASP A 187 17.26 -14.18 29.64
CA ASP A 187 17.39 -12.72 29.57
C ASP A 187 18.57 -12.39 28.64
N SER A 188 18.33 -11.61 27.60
CA SER A 188 19.24 -10.52 27.17
C SER A 188 18.65 -9.71 26.00
N SER A 189 18.63 -8.39 26.19
CA SER A 189 18.40 -7.29 25.21
C SER A 189 16.97 -7.04 24.72
N ASP A 190 16.09 -6.68 25.65
CA ASP A 190 14.70 -6.23 25.36
C ASP A 190 14.63 -4.86 24.65
N ASP A 191 15.68 -4.04 24.71
CA ASP A 191 15.67 -2.69 24.11
C ASP A 191 16.07 -2.66 22.63
N ASP A 192 16.99 -3.53 22.20
CA ASP A 192 17.37 -3.66 20.77
C ASP A 192 16.33 -4.49 19.99
N ALA A 193 15.69 -5.47 20.65
CA ALA A 193 14.60 -6.25 20.06
C ALA A 193 13.35 -5.37 19.83
N LYS A 194 13.02 -4.45 20.74
CA LYS A 194 11.93 -3.50 20.55
C LYS A 194 12.19 -2.55 19.40
N LEU A 195 13.43 -2.10 19.19
CA LEU A 195 13.79 -1.25 18.05
C LEU A 195 13.71 -2.02 16.72
N ASP A 196 14.17 -3.28 16.66
CA ASP A 196 14.04 -4.16 15.49
C ASP A 196 12.58 -4.51 15.16
N GLU A 197 11.76 -4.79 16.19
CA GLU A 197 10.35 -5.09 16.03
C GLU A 197 9.59 -3.82 15.59
N LEU A 198 9.79 -2.65 16.21
CA LEU A 198 9.13 -1.39 15.84
C LEU A 198 9.45 -0.92 14.40
N GLN A 199 10.66 -1.23 13.93
CA GLN A 199 11.14 -0.87 12.59
C GLN A 199 10.65 -1.85 11.51
N ALA A 200 10.49 -3.14 11.87
CA ALA A 200 9.71 -4.09 11.08
C ALA A 200 8.19 -3.75 11.11
N ASN A 201 7.70 -3.17 12.21
CA ASN A 201 6.28 -2.88 12.46
C ASN A 201 5.72 -1.71 11.62
N LEU A 202 6.54 -0.82 11.10
CA LEU A 202 6.11 0.26 10.19
C LEU A 202 6.00 -0.19 8.72
N MET A 203 6.46 -1.40 8.39
CA MET A 203 6.35 -1.95 7.04
C MET A 203 4.95 -2.51 6.75
N ASP A 204 4.12 -2.77 7.78
CA ASP A 204 2.77 -3.34 7.66
C ASP A 204 1.74 -2.76 8.65
N ASP A 205 1.62 -1.41 8.73
CA ASP A 205 0.65 -0.76 9.64
C ASP A 205 -0.82 -1.18 9.43
N LYS A 206 -1.15 -1.78 8.26
CA LYS A 206 -2.49 -2.30 7.98
C LYS A 206 -2.77 -3.56 8.80
N SER A 207 -1.84 -4.53 8.83
CA SER A 207 -2.00 -5.72 9.66
C SER A 207 -1.95 -5.36 11.15
N ARG A 208 -1.15 -4.36 11.55
CA ARG A 208 -1.10 -3.83 12.92
C ARG A 208 -2.42 -3.22 13.37
N ASN A 209 -3.02 -2.32 12.60
CA ASN A 209 -4.31 -1.73 12.97
C ASN A 209 -5.42 -2.80 13.03
N MET A 210 -5.40 -3.76 12.10
CA MET A 210 -6.33 -4.90 12.13
C MET A 210 -6.10 -5.80 13.35
N ALA A 211 -4.85 -6.09 13.73
CA ALA A 211 -4.51 -6.89 14.90
C ALA A 211 -4.89 -6.19 16.20
N MET A 212 -4.60 -4.88 16.33
CA MET A 212 -4.96 -4.07 17.50
C MET A 212 -6.48 -3.92 17.63
N CYS A 213 -7.20 -3.66 16.54
CA CYS A 213 -8.66 -3.59 16.58
C CYS A 213 -9.30 -4.93 16.95
N THR A 214 -8.67 -6.05 16.57
CA THR A 214 -9.12 -7.39 16.95
C THR A 214 -8.83 -7.66 18.43
N LYS A 215 -7.65 -7.27 18.93
CA LYS A 215 -7.25 -7.38 20.33
C LYS A 215 -8.17 -6.59 21.28
N TYR A 216 -8.62 -5.40 20.86
CA TYR A 216 -9.46 -4.51 21.67
C TYR A 216 -10.96 -4.57 21.29
N GLU A 217 -11.37 -5.54 20.47
CA GLU A 217 -12.75 -5.72 19.99
C GLU A 217 -13.43 -4.43 19.47
N CYS A 218 -12.66 -3.55 18.84
CA CYS A 218 -13.14 -2.21 18.50
C CYS A 218 -13.60 -2.11 17.03
N ALA A 219 -14.57 -1.22 16.79
CA ALA A 219 -15.08 -0.93 15.45
C ALA A 219 -14.22 0.07 14.64
N CYS A 220 -13.00 0.40 15.12
CA CYS A 220 -12.14 1.40 14.46
C CYS A 220 -11.77 0.99 13.02
N ARG A 221 -11.69 -0.32 12.72
CA ARG A 221 -11.41 -0.85 11.36
C ARG A 221 -12.45 -0.52 10.30
N VAL A 222 -13.71 -0.27 10.68
CA VAL A 222 -14.82 0.11 9.77
C VAL A 222 -15.22 1.58 9.91
N SER A 223 -14.52 2.33 10.76
CA SER A 223 -14.88 3.71 11.04
C SER A 223 -14.73 4.59 9.78
N PRO A 224 -15.73 5.40 9.43
CA PRO A 224 -15.63 6.35 8.34
C PRO A 224 -14.49 7.35 8.57
N PHE A 225 -13.91 7.85 7.47
CA PHE A 225 -12.78 8.80 7.52
C PHE A 225 -13.04 9.99 8.44
N ARG A 226 -14.23 10.60 8.36
CA ARG A 226 -14.63 11.74 9.21
C ARG A 226 -14.51 11.45 10.71
N VAL A 227 -14.86 10.23 11.14
CA VAL A 227 -14.78 9.83 12.56
C VAL A 227 -13.33 9.69 12.99
N THR A 228 -12.52 9.01 12.19
CA THR A 228 -11.09 8.83 12.47
C THR A 228 -10.31 10.14 12.41
N HIS A 229 -10.70 11.06 11.53
CA HIS A 229 -10.14 12.40 11.42
C HIS A 229 -10.47 13.23 12.67
N ASN A 230 -11.73 13.21 13.14
CA ASN A 230 -12.10 13.88 14.39
C ASN A 230 -11.34 13.33 15.60
N LYS A 231 -11.14 12.00 15.67
CA LYS A 231 -10.30 11.37 16.70
C LYS A 231 -8.87 11.93 16.63
N MET A 232 -8.27 11.98 15.44
CA MET A 232 -6.94 12.56 15.23
C MET A 232 -6.86 14.01 15.71
N MET A 233 -7.84 14.84 15.33
CA MET A 233 -7.88 16.24 15.74
C MET A 233 -7.95 16.43 17.25
N ARG A 234 -8.71 15.58 17.95
CA ARG A 234 -8.77 15.61 19.41
C ARG A 234 -7.42 15.24 20.03
N MET A 235 -6.78 14.18 19.53
CA MET A 235 -5.47 13.74 20.04
C MET A 235 -4.36 14.77 19.82
N LEU A 236 -4.35 15.45 18.67
CA LEU A 236 -3.41 16.52 18.39
C LEU A 236 -3.62 17.69 19.36
N ARG A 237 -4.87 18.13 19.55
CA ARG A 237 -5.20 19.21 20.50
C ARG A 237 -4.79 18.87 21.93
N LEU A 238 -5.04 17.63 22.38
CA LEU A 238 -4.63 17.16 23.70
C LEU A 238 -3.10 17.21 23.91
N ARG A 239 -2.33 17.16 22.81
CA ARG A 239 -0.86 17.25 22.80
C ARG A 239 -0.36 18.67 22.50
N GLY A 240 -1.26 19.66 22.48
CA GLY A 240 -0.93 21.06 22.16
C GLY A 240 -0.57 21.28 20.69
N PHE A 241 -1.11 20.47 19.78
CA PHE A 241 -0.94 20.63 18.34
C PHE A 241 -2.26 21.00 17.64
N LYS A 242 -2.16 21.85 16.64
CA LYS A 242 -3.26 22.24 15.75
C LYS A 242 -2.91 21.83 14.31
N GLN A 243 -3.89 21.28 13.60
CA GLN A 243 -3.74 20.99 12.16
C GLN A 243 -3.52 22.29 11.40
N THR A 244 -2.49 22.31 10.55
CA THR A 244 -2.18 23.44 9.66
C THR A 244 -2.49 23.13 8.21
N TYR A 245 -2.45 21.85 7.81
CA TYR A 245 -2.77 21.45 6.44
C TYR A 245 -3.29 20.01 6.39
N ALA A 246 -4.37 19.79 5.64
CA ALA A 246 -4.83 18.47 5.23
C ALA A 246 -4.77 18.38 3.70
N PRO A 247 -4.04 17.39 3.15
CA PRO A 247 -4.03 17.14 1.72
C PRO A 247 -5.36 16.52 1.23
N PRO A 248 -5.60 16.49 -0.10
CA PRO A 248 -6.70 15.73 -0.66
C PRO A 248 -6.59 14.25 -0.28
N GLU A 249 -7.74 13.59 -0.07
CA GLU A 249 -7.79 12.17 0.22
C GLU A 249 -7.07 11.38 -0.88
N GLY A 250 -6.16 10.52 -0.45
CA GLY A 250 -5.25 9.87 -1.36
C GLY A 250 -4.11 9.25 -0.57
N ALA A 251 -3.14 8.74 -1.31
CA ALA A 251 -2.16 7.84 -0.72
C ALA A 251 -0.74 8.45 -0.62
N LEU A 252 -0.53 9.55 -1.33
CA LEU A 252 0.68 10.37 -1.29
C LEU A 252 0.58 11.53 -0.29
N THR A 253 -0.34 11.46 0.66
CA THR A 253 -0.66 12.55 1.60
C THR A 253 0.57 13.04 2.38
N ALA A 254 1.49 12.14 2.74
CA ALA A 254 2.76 12.51 3.34
C ALA A 254 3.65 13.37 2.42
N LEU A 255 3.69 13.08 1.11
CA LEU A 255 4.47 13.88 0.15
C LEU A 255 3.86 15.27 -0.03
N TYR A 256 2.53 15.37 -0.05
CA TYR A 256 1.84 16.66 -0.05
C TYR A 256 2.20 17.47 1.21
N CYS A 257 2.14 16.85 2.39
CA CYS A 257 2.54 17.49 3.64
C CYS A 257 3.99 18.01 3.59
N VAL A 258 4.94 17.19 3.12
CA VAL A 258 6.34 17.64 3.00
C VAL A 258 6.47 18.80 2.02
N LEU A 259 5.93 18.66 0.80
CA LEU A 259 6.10 19.68 -0.23
C LEU A 259 5.44 21.00 0.17
N TYR A 260 4.22 20.95 0.70
CA TYR A 260 3.52 22.12 1.23
C TYR A 260 4.35 22.82 2.31
N LYS A 261 4.90 22.06 3.28
CA LYS A 261 5.73 22.65 4.34
C LYS A 261 7.03 23.27 3.81
N LEU A 262 7.65 22.64 2.82
CA LEU A 262 8.88 23.15 2.21
C LEU A 262 8.63 24.39 1.35
N GLN A 263 7.53 24.45 0.61
CA GLN A 263 7.15 25.64 -0.16
C GLN A 263 6.92 26.87 0.72
N GLN A 264 6.37 26.70 1.93
CA GLN A 264 6.27 27.79 2.92
C GLN A 264 7.63 28.36 3.36
N LEU A 265 8.72 27.61 3.18
CA LEU A 265 10.08 28.05 3.48
C LEU A 265 10.74 28.77 2.29
N ASN A 266 10.04 28.92 1.16
CA ASN A 266 10.49 29.72 0.03
C ASN A 266 9.97 31.15 0.17
N ASP A 267 10.84 32.11 0.46
CA ASP A 267 10.51 33.50 0.78
C ASP A 267 9.85 34.23 -0.42
N LEU A 268 10.19 33.86 -1.66
CA LEU A 268 9.59 34.46 -2.85
C LEU A 268 8.17 33.96 -3.10
N ASP A 269 7.93 32.64 -2.97
CA ASP A 269 6.59 32.06 -3.11
C ASP A 269 5.70 32.45 -1.95
N LYS A 270 6.23 32.57 -0.73
CA LYS A 270 5.47 33.07 0.42
C LYS A 270 5.07 34.53 0.20
N ARG A 271 5.99 35.40 -0.24
CA ARG A 271 5.66 36.81 -0.55
C ARG A 271 4.72 36.96 -1.74
N LEU A 272 4.86 36.13 -2.77
CA LEU A 272 3.93 36.07 -3.91
C LEU A 272 2.57 35.52 -3.47
N TYR A 273 2.54 34.49 -2.63
CA TYR A 273 1.32 33.94 -2.05
C TYR A 273 0.62 34.97 -1.17
N ASP A 274 1.33 35.63 -0.26
CA ASP A 274 0.80 36.70 0.58
C ASP A 274 0.31 37.90 -0.27
N ALA A 275 0.98 38.21 -1.38
CA ALA A 275 0.58 39.26 -2.33
C ALA A 275 -0.58 38.88 -3.26
N LEU A 276 -0.70 37.61 -3.67
CA LEU A 276 -1.72 37.09 -4.58
C LEU A 276 -2.99 36.66 -3.84
N THR A 277 -2.88 36.23 -2.58
CA THR A 277 -4.01 35.80 -1.75
C THR A 277 -4.58 36.93 -0.88
N GLY A 278 -3.97 38.11 -0.88
CA GLY A 278 -4.59 39.35 -0.39
C GLY A 278 -5.05 39.32 1.07
N PHE A 279 -4.41 38.54 1.95
CA PHE A 279 -4.67 38.60 3.39
C PHE A 279 -3.70 39.58 4.06
N PRO A 280 -4.07 40.86 4.28
CA PRO A 280 -3.48 41.60 5.37
C PRO A 280 -3.96 41.00 6.70
N VAL A 281 -3.12 41.16 7.73
CA VAL A 281 -3.40 40.89 9.13
C VAL A 281 -4.85 41.27 9.47
N LYS A 282 -5.58 40.34 10.09
CA LYS A 282 -6.97 40.48 10.52
C LYS A 282 -7.23 41.85 11.17
N THR A 283 -7.76 42.79 10.40
CA THR A 283 -8.58 43.87 10.93
C THR A 283 -10.04 43.48 10.69
N THR A 284 -10.71 43.30 11.81
CA THR A 284 -12.11 42.95 11.97
C THR A 284 -13.02 43.81 11.08
N GLN A 285 -13.76 43.21 10.14
CA GLN A 285 -15.21 43.40 9.99
C GLN A 285 -15.84 42.52 8.88
N PRO A 286 -17.16 42.24 8.95
CA PRO A 286 -17.83 41.17 8.23
C PRO A 286 -18.46 41.67 6.93
N ASN A 287 -18.37 40.89 5.85
CA ASN A 287 -19.47 40.72 4.90
C ASN A 287 -19.15 39.56 3.95
N GLY A 288 -20.19 38.78 3.65
CA GLY A 288 -20.08 37.44 3.11
C GLY A 288 -20.06 37.41 1.58
N THR A 289 -18.92 37.00 1.04
CA THR A 289 -18.78 36.47 -0.33
C THR A 289 -17.63 35.46 -0.46
N SER A 290 -17.00 35.05 0.64
CA SER A 290 -15.63 34.52 0.66
C SER A 290 -15.46 33.01 0.47
N GLU A 291 -16.52 32.20 0.49
CA GLU A 291 -16.36 30.73 0.48
C GLU A 291 -16.02 30.16 -0.90
N ARG A 292 -16.55 30.74 -1.98
CA ARG A 292 -16.39 30.20 -3.35
C ARG A 292 -15.02 30.53 -3.96
N GLU A 293 -14.52 31.74 -3.69
CA GLU A 293 -13.18 32.17 -4.11
C GLU A 293 -12.07 31.44 -3.34
N ALA A 294 -12.29 31.16 -2.06
CA ALA A 294 -11.37 30.36 -1.25
C ALA A 294 -11.27 28.91 -1.72
N THR A 295 -12.39 28.30 -2.14
CA THR A 295 -12.39 26.93 -2.67
C THR A 295 -11.69 26.81 -4.03
N ASP A 296 -11.83 27.80 -4.90
CA ASP A 296 -11.22 27.78 -6.24
C ASP A 296 -9.70 28.04 -6.18
N ALA A 297 -9.24 28.90 -5.26
CA ALA A 297 -7.81 29.11 -4.99
C ALA A 297 -7.14 27.84 -4.42
N LEU A 298 -7.77 27.18 -3.44
CA LEU A 298 -7.28 25.90 -2.88
C LEU A 298 -7.22 24.80 -3.94
N ALA A 299 -8.19 24.73 -4.85
CA ALA A 299 -8.20 23.74 -5.92
C ALA A 299 -7.03 23.93 -6.90
N ASN A 300 -6.70 25.18 -7.27
CA ASN A 300 -5.55 25.50 -8.11
C ASN A 300 -4.20 25.20 -7.42
N ASP A 301 -4.09 25.50 -6.12
CA ASP A 301 -2.90 25.19 -5.33
C ASP A 301 -2.64 23.68 -5.25
N HIS A 302 -3.69 22.88 -5.06
CA HIS A 302 -3.58 21.43 -5.06
C HIS A 302 -3.16 20.86 -6.41
N LEU A 303 -3.57 21.49 -7.52
CA LEU A 303 -3.17 21.09 -8.86
C LEU A 303 -1.66 21.31 -9.07
N GLN A 304 -1.13 22.47 -8.67
CA GLN A 304 0.31 22.76 -8.75
C GLN A 304 1.14 21.83 -7.84
N LEU A 305 0.67 21.62 -6.61
CA LEU A 305 1.28 20.67 -5.67
C LEU A 305 1.31 19.23 -6.20
N SER A 306 0.28 18.81 -6.94
CA SER A 306 0.20 17.43 -7.45
C SER A 306 1.34 17.07 -8.40
N VAL A 307 1.77 18.02 -9.24
CA VAL A 307 2.89 17.83 -10.17
C VAL A 307 4.20 17.72 -9.39
N GLY A 308 4.42 18.61 -8.42
CA GLY A 308 5.60 18.56 -7.56
C GLY A 308 5.67 17.29 -6.70
N VAL A 309 4.53 16.81 -6.20
CA VAL A 309 4.42 15.55 -5.44
C VAL A 309 4.80 14.36 -6.31
N GLU A 310 4.37 14.34 -7.57
CA GLU A 310 4.72 13.28 -8.50
C GLU A 310 6.22 13.25 -8.81
N LEU A 311 6.83 14.41 -9.02
CA LEU A 311 8.28 14.53 -9.22
C LEU A 311 9.05 14.11 -7.96
N LEU A 312 8.63 14.59 -6.79
CA LEU A 312 9.18 14.20 -5.50
C LEU A 312 9.12 12.68 -5.30
N ARG A 313 8.00 12.05 -5.64
CA ARG A 313 7.82 10.59 -5.57
C ARG A 313 8.80 9.84 -6.47
N GLN A 314 8.96 10.28 -7.73
CA GLN A 314 9.90 9.68 -8.67
C GLN A 314 11.34 9.82 -8.18
N THR A 315 11.73 11.01 -7.71
CA THR A 315 13.08 11.29 -7.20
C THR A 315 13.34 10.51 -5.92
N LEU A 316 12.38 10.42 -5.00
CA LEU A 316 12.46 9.60 -3.78
C LEU A 316 12.70 8.12 -4.10
N ALA A 317 11.94 7.56 -5.05
CA ALA A 317 12.11 6.16 -5.46
C ALA A 317 13.48 5.92 -6.08
N ASN A 318 13.95 6.82 -6.96
CA ASN A 318 15.27 6.71 -7.56
C ASN A 318 16.39 6.90 -6.54
N PHE A 319 16.23 7.80 -5.57
CA PHE A 319 17.18 7.97 -4.47
C PHE A 319 17.29 6.68 -3.64
N GLY A 320 16.16 6.06 -3.32
CA GLY A 320 16.15 4.75 -2.68
C GLY A 320 16.85 3.67 -3.50
N LEU A 321 16.64 3.63 -4.81
CA LEU A 321 17.28 2.66 -5.72
C LEU A 321 18.80 2.89 -5.81
N LEU A 322 19.26 4.14 -5.72
CA LEU A 322 20.70 4.49 -5.74
C LEU A 322 21.42 3.96 -4.50
N HIS A 323 20.73 4.00 -3.35
CA HIS A 323 21.29 3.66 -2.05
C HIS A 323 20.77 2.32 -1.48
N VAL A 324 20.28 1.43 -2.34
CA VAL A 324 19.54 0.23 -1.91
C VAL A 324 20.31 -0.69 -0.98
N HIS A 325 21.63 -0.80 -1.13
CA HIS A 325 22.47 -1.64 -0.26
C HIS A 325 22.61 -1.07 1.16
N THR A 326 22.61 0.26 1.30
CA THR A 326 22.56 0.89 2.63
C THR A 326 21.20 0.65 3.28
N LEU A 327 20.12 0.69 2.49
CA LEU A 327 18.77 0.38 2.97
C LEU A 327 18.61 -1.10 3.34
N GLU A 328 19.23 -2.02 2.60
CA GLU A 328 19.23 -3.45 2.88
C GLU A 328 19.81 -3.75 4.26
N ARG A 329 20.93 -3.13 4.63
CA ARG A 329 21.54 -3.25 5.96
C ARG A 329 20.63 -2.69 7.06
N HIS A 330 19.96 -1.56 6.80
CA HIS A 330 19.12 -0.90 7.78
C HIS A 330 17.77 -1.59 8.00
N PHE A 331 17.11 -2.03 6.93
CA PHE A 331 15.78 -2.65 6.98
C PHE A 331 15.83 -4.18 7.02
N ARG A 332 17.03 -4.79 7.02
CA ARG A 332 17.25 -6.25 6.98
C ARG A 332 16.38 -6.96 5.93
N THR A 333 16.21 -6.30 4.79
CA THR A 333 15.36 -6.76 3.69
C THR A 333 16.24 -6.87 2.44
N SER A 334 16.12 -7.97 1.69
CA SER A 334 16.95 -8.19 0.49
C SER A 334 16.88 -7.01 -0.48
N ALA A 335 18.01 -6.66 -1.09
CA ALA A 335 18.07 -5.59 -2.10
C ALA A 335 17.08 -5.83 -3.26
N VAL A 336 16.85 -7.09 -3.64
CA VAL A 336 15.88 -7.47 -4.67
C VAL A 336 14.45 -7.08 -4.27
N ASP A 337 14.05 -7.34 -3.02
CA ASP A 337 12.72 -7.01 -2.54
C ASP A 337 12.54 -5.51 -2.31
N LEU A 338 13.58 -4.81 -1.84
CA LEU A 338 13.58 -3.35 -1.75
C LEU A 338 13.48 -2.70 -3.14
N LYS A 339 14.22 -3.20 -4.14
CA LYS A 339 14.10 -2.74 -5.54
C LYS A 339 12.68 -2.93 -6.08
N LYS A 340 12.06 -4.08 -5.84
CA LYS A 340 10.66 -4.34 -6.23
C LYS A 340 9.72 -3.30 -5.61
N ARG A 341 9.81 -3.09 -4.28
CA ARG A 341 8.99 -2.11 -3.56
C ARG A 341 9.18 -0.69 -4.09
N LEU A 342 10.42 -0.28 -4.32
CA LEU A 342 10.73 1.06 -4.84
C LEU A 342 10.23 1.25 -6.29
N HIS A 343 10.30 0.23 -7.13
CA HIS A 343 9.72 0.27 -8.48
C HIS A 343 8.18 0.25 -8.48
N GLU A 344 7.56 -0.47 -7.55
CA GLU A 344 6.10 -0.43 -7.34
C GLU A 344 5.63 0.94 -6.86
N PHE A 345 6.36 1.53 -5.91
CA PHE A 345 6.16 2.90 -5.47
C PHE A 345 6.36 3.89 -6.62
N LYS A 346 7.41 3.72 -7.45
CA LYS A 346 7.72 4.53 -8.64
C LYS A 346 6.65 4.43 -9.74
N SER A 347 6.02 3.28 -9.92
CA SER A 347 4.99 3.06 -10.96
C SER A 347 3.56 3.41 -10.50
N ARG A 348 3.42 4.07 -9.34
CA ARG A 348 2.12 4.43 -8.71
C ARG A 348 1.25 3.22 -8.32
N ARG A 349 1.84 2.02 -8.27
CA ARG A 349 1.11 0.76 -7.96
C ARG A 349 0.99 0.51 -6.46
N GLN A 350 1.95 1.01 -5.67
CA GLN A 350 1.85 1.10 -4.23
C GLN A 350 1.50 2.53 -3.85
N LEU A 351 0.24 2.73 -3.52
CA LEU A 351 -0.37 4.04 -3.34
C LEU A 351 0.22 4.76 -2.10
N ARG A 352 0.54 4.01 -1.04
CA ARG A 352 0.82 4.57 0.28
C ARG A 352 2.30 4.86 0.52
N VAL A 353 2.57 5.98 1.19
CA VAL A 353 3.85 6.28 1.86
C VAL A 353 3.90 5.56 3.22
N GLY A 354 4.80 4.58 3.38
CA GLY A 354 5.05 3.84 4.63
C GLY A 354 6.41 4.17 5.26
N ALA A 355 6.91 3.31 6.15
CA ALA A 355 8.18 3.53 6.87
C ALA A 355 9.36 3.81 5.93
N LEU A 356 9.56 2.92 4.96
CA LEU A 356 10.68 2.99 4.02
C LEU A 356 10.68 4.35 3.32
N GLU A 357 9.51 4.75 2.82
CA GLU A 357 9.35 6.00 2.10
C GLU A 357 9.51 7.22 3.02
N LEU A 358 9.04 7.19 4.27
CA LEU A 358 9.23 8.26 5.26
C LEU A 358 10.70 8.41 5.68
N VAL A 359 11.40 7.32 5.94
CA VAL A 359 12.83 7.34 6.27
C VAL A 359 13.64 7.86 5.09
N LEU A 360 13.34 7.39 3.88
CA LEU A 360 13.97 7.91 2.66
C LEU A 360 13.70 9.40 2.48
N LEU A 361 12.48 9.85 2.76
CA LEU A 361 12.10 11.26 2.61
C LEU A 361 12.80 12.15 3.65
N ALA A 362 12.85 11.69 4.90
CA ALA A 362 13.61 12.33 5.97
C ALA A 362 15.10 12.39 5.63
N THR A 363 15.65 11.34 5.04
CA THR A 363 17.06 11.26 4.66
C THR A 363 17.39 12.17 3.47
N MET A 364 16.64 12.03 2.38
CA MET A 364 16.85 12.73 1.12
C MET A 364 16.75 14.26 1.30
N LEU A 365 15.87 14.71 2.18
CA LEU A 365 15.58 16.13 2.39
C LEU A 365 16.04 16.67 3.75
N ASP A 366 16.80 15.91 4.55
CA ASP A 366 17.21 16.25 5.93
C ASP A 366 16.05 16.81 6.76
N LEU A 367 15.06 15.95 7.03
CA LEU A 367 13.86 16.28 7.81
C LEU A 367 13.87 15.54 9.15
N SER A 368 13.30 16.17 10.18
CA SER A 368 12.90 15.53 11.43
C SER A 368 11.38 15.45 11.43
N ILE A 369 10.81 14.25 11.27
CA ILE A 369 9.36 14.06 11.24
C ILE A 369 8.92 13.50 12.59
N PHE A 370 8.19 14.31 13.37
CA PHE A 370 7.51 13.86 14.56
C PHE A 370 6.12 13.34 14.17
N LEU A 371 5.88 12.05 14.33
CA LEU A 371 4.68 11.35 13.87
C LEU A 371 3.79 11.02 15.06
N VAL A 372 2.56 11.51 15.06
CA VAL A 372 1.50 11.18 16.04
C VAL A 372 0.47 10.30 15.35
N THR A 373 0.28 9.07 15.83
CA THR A 373 -0.64 8.10 15.21
C THR A 373 -1.98 8.02 15.95
N ASN A 374 -3.04 7.51 15.29
CA ASN A 374 -4.36 7.32 15.90
C ASN A 374 -4.71 5.89 16.32
N ASP A 375 -3.71 5.09 16.65
CA ASP A 375 -3.94 3.85 17.39
C ASP A 375 -4.59 4.13 18.76
N HIS A 376 -4.83 3.06 19.51
CA HIS A 376 -5.47 3.16 20.82
C HIS A 376 -4.59 3.86 21.86
N GLU A 377 -3.27 3.84 21.65
CA GLU A 377 -2.27 4.41 22.56
C GLU A 377 -1.90 5.85 22.14
N GLY A 378 -2.15 6.23 20.89
CA GLY A 378 -1.74 7.51 20.34
C GLY A 378 -0.22 7.59 20.24
N SER A 379 0.40 6.56 19.68
CA SER A 379 1.85 6.40 19.65
C SER A 379 2.52 7.56 18.93
N GLU A 380 3.66 7.99 19.48
CA GLU A 380 4.50 9.05 18.99
C GLU A 380 5.84 8.49 18.52
N GLN A 381 6.33 8.95 17.37
CA GLN A 381 7.58 8.46 16.81
C GLN A 381 8.37 9.62 16.18
N ASN A 382 9.69 9.59 16.34
CA ASN A 382 10.59 10.52 15.66
C ASN A 382 11.29 9.79 14.52
N ILE A 383 10.98 10.19 13.29
CA ILE A 383 11.65 9.70 12.09
C ILE A 383 12.76 10.69 11.74
N LEU A 384 13.99 10.18 11.75
CA LEU A 384 15.21 10.94 11.51
C LEU A 384 15.90 10.48 10.22
N PRO A 385 16.77 11.32 9.63
CA PRO A 385 17.61 10.94 8.50
C PRO A 385 18.49 9.74 8.83
N LEU A 386 18.58 8.78 7.91
CA LEU A 386 19.41 7.59 8.06
C LEU A 386 20.90 7.97 8.06
N ALA A 387 21.63 7.47 9.07
CA ALA A 387 23.08 7.65 9.14
C ALA A 387 23.78 6.97 7.95
N GLY A 388 24.84 7.60 7.44
CA GLY A 388 25.62 7.09 6.30
C GLY A 388 25.09 7.48 4.92
N LEU A 389 23.87 8.05 4.82
CA LEU A 389 23.35 8.63 3.58
C LEU A 389 23.37 10.16 3.64
N ARG A 390 23.63 10.77 2.49
CA ARG A 390 23.70 12.24 2.36
C ARG A 390 22.34 12.78 1.91
N SER A 391 21.93 13.89 2.52
CA SER A 391 20.79 14.66 2.02
C SER A 391 21.17 15.35 0.71
N ILE A 392 20.26 15.31 -0.27
CA ILE A 392 20.38 16.09 -1.51
C ILE A 392 19.89 17.52 -1.32
N ARG A 393 18.94 17.75 -0.39
CA ARG A 393 18.53 19.12 -0.03
C ARG A 393 19.65 19.76 0.77
N LYS A 394 20.15 20.88 0.27
CA LYS A 394 21.05 21.74 1.04
C LYS A 394 20.28 22.46 2.12
N GLY A 395 20.87 22.49 3.30
CA GLY A 395 20.40 23.32 4.38
C GLY A 395 20.49 22.69 5.75
N GLY A 396 20.00 23.42 6.75
CA GLY A 396 19.79 22.85 8.07
C GLY A 396 18.54 21.96 8.09
N ARG A 397 18.50 21.05 9.06
CA ARG A 397 17.36 20.16 9.30
C ARG A 397 16.05 20.93 9.49
N VAL A 398 15.00 20.45 8.84
CA VAL A 398 13.64 20.99 8.97
C VAL A 398 12.80 20.04 9.82
N SER A 399 12.24 20.54 10.90
CA SER A 399 11.34 19.77 11.76
C SER A 399 9.89 19.96 11.33
N MET A 400 9.12 18.88 11.28
CA MET A 400 7.70 18.90 10.96
C MET A 400 6.95 17.86 11.80
N THR A 401 5.70 18.15 12.14
CA THR A 401 4.84 17.23 12.89
C THR A 401 3.71 16.72 12.01
N PHE A 402 3.57 15.41 11.95
CA PHE A 402 2.55 14.71 11.18
C PHE A 402 1.53 14.07 12.12
N GLY A 403 0.25 14.26 11.83
CA GLY A 403 -0.79 13.36 12.30
C GLY A 403 -0.95 12.23 11.28
N TYR A 404 -0.90 10.97 11.71
CA TYR A 404 -1.15 9.81 10.87
C TYR A 404 -2.38 9.00 11.29
N ILE A 405 -3.38 9.01 10.41
CA ILE A 405 -4.56 8.16 10.49
C ILE A 405 -4.20 6.80 9.90
N LEU A 406 -4.23 5.78 10.74
CA LEU A 406 -3.94 4.40 10.36
C LEU A 406 -4.94 3.89 9.32
N PRO A 407 -4.51 2.98 8.43
CA PRO A 407 -5.38 2.46 7.39
C PRO A 407 -6.60 1.72 7.97
N THR A 408 -7.78 1.98 7.41
CA THR A 408 -9.04 1.27 7.73
C THR A 408 -9.61 0.58 6.49
N LEU A 409 -10.72 -0.15 6.62
CA LEU A 409 -11.43 -0.72 5.46
C LEU A 409 -12.00 0.38 4.54
N VAL A 410 -12.25 1.58 5.07
CA VAL A 410 -12.75 2.74 4.31
C VAL A 410 -11.59 3.63 3.83
N CYS A 411 -10.57 3.84 4.68
CA CYS A 411 -9.38 4.62 4.36
C CYS A 411 -8.18 3.67 4.15
N VAL A 412 -8.15 2.97 3.01
CA VAL A 412 -7.23 1.84 2.77
C VAL A 412 -5.74 2.20 2.73
N ASN A 413 -5.42 3.48 2.49
CA ASN A 413 -4.04 3.96 2.39
C ASN A 413 -3.54 4.63 3.68
N GLY A 414 -4.41 4.81 4.68
CA GLY A 414 -4.15 5.76 5.77
C GLY A 414 -4.07 7.20 5.26
N PHE A 415 -3.87 8.14 6.18
CA PHE A 415 -3.90 9.56 5.84
C PHE A 415 -2.96 10.37 6.73
N TYR A 416 -2.05 11.13 6.11
CA TYR A 416 -1.16 12.05 6.79
C TYR A 416 -1.68 13.48 6.71
N LEU A 417 -1.53 14.24 7.79
CA LEU A 417 -1.81 15.67 7.86
C LEU A 417 -0.70 16.39 8.60
N LEU A 418 -0.53 17.69 8.33
CA LEU A 418 0.43 18.53 9.04
C LEU A 418 -0.20 19.12 10.29
N ALA A 419 0.59 19.14 11.36
CA ALA A 419 0.25 19.84 12.58
C ALA A 419 1.41 20.72 13.06
N GLU A 420 1.09 21.77 13.80
CA GLU A 420 2.05 22.64 14.45
C GLU A 420 1.66 22.87 15.90
N ARG A 421 2.66 23.17 16.73
CA ARG A 421 2.43 23.41 18.16
C ARG A 421 1.63 24.70 18.32
N GLU A 422 0.56 24.63 19.09
CA GLU A 422 -0.26 25.79 19.43
C GLU A 422 0.59 26.72 20.31
N ARG A 423 0.92 27.90 19.80
CA ARG A 423 1.57 28.93 20.61
C ARG A 423 0.55 29.38 21.65
N LEU A 424 0.78 29.01 22.92
CA LEU A 424 0.11 29.65 24.05
C LEU A 424 0.47 31.13 23.98
N VAL A 425 -0.47 31.98 23.59
CA VAL A 425 -0.34 33.43 23.76
C VAL A 425 -0.47 33.69 25.26
N PRO A 426 0.59 34.05 26.00
CA PRO A 426 0.40 34.59 27.34
C PRO A 426 -0.21 35.98 27.17
N GLY A 427 -1.29 36.27 27.89
CA GLY A 427 -1.99 37.54 27.78
C GLY A 427 -1.06 38.74 28.02
N ILE A 428 -1.25 39.76 27.18
CA ILE A 428 -0.96 41.19 27.40
C ILE A 428 0.49 41.51 27.79
N MET A 429 1.33 41.76 26.79
CA MET A 429 2.37 42.81 26.83
C MET A 429 2.35 43.54 25.47
N PRO A 430 2.52 44.88 25.44
CA PRO A 430 2.32 45.68 24.23
C PRO A 430 3.52 45.62 23.28
N ASP A 431 3.21 45.74 21.98
CA ASP A 431 4.05 46.15 20.84
C ASP A 431 5.57 46.07 21.02
N VAL A 432 6.13 44.92 20.62
CA VAL A 432 7.50 44.83 20.08
C VAL A 432 7.44 44.04 18.75
N GLU A 433 6.43 44.31 17.92
CA GLU A 433 6.23 43.62 16.63
C GLU A 433 6.81 44.37 15.42
N SER A 434 7.60 45.43 15.58
CA SER A 434 7.98 46.28 14.43
C SER A 434 9.46 46.33 14.03
N GLU A 435 10.40 45.64 14.71
CA GLU A 435 11.83 45.70 14.31
C GLU A 435 12.54 44.35 14.10
N GLU A 436 11.99 43.21 14.53
CA GLU A 436 12.61 41.88 14.31
C GLU A 436 12.23 41.20 12.98
N GLU A 437 11.29 41.76 12.19
CA GLU A 437 10.87 41.19 10.90
C GLU A 437 11.84 41.44 9.73
N MET A 438 12.93 42.20 9.91
CA MET A 438 13.76 42.64 8.77
C MET A 438 15.17 42.03 8.64
N VAL A 439 15.57 41.05 9.47
CA VAL A 439 16.87 40.38 9.29
C VAL A 439 16.72 38.86 9.27
N MET A 440 16.47 38.32 8.07
CA MET A 440 16.65 36.89 7.78
C MET A 440 18.06 36.46 8.19
N THR A 441 18.17 35.76 9.32
CA THR A 441 19.44 35.21 9.79
C THR A 441 20.01 34.26 8.74
N GLU A 442 21.34 34.19 8.60
CA GLU A 442 22.01 33.29 7.65
C GLU A 442 21.56 31.82 7.83
N ARG A 443 21.14 31.47 9.04
CA ARG A 443 20.54 30.18 9.43
C ARG A 443 19.16 29.93 8.79
N GLN A 444 18.34 30.97 8.58
CA GLN A 444 17.07 30.88 7.87
C GLN A 444 17.26 30.78 6.34
N ARG A 445 18.19 31.55 5.77
CA ARG A 445 18.56 31.42 4.33
C ARG A 445 19.06 30.02 3.99
N ARG A 446 19.82 29.40 4.90
CA ARG A 446 20.28 28.01 4.74
C ARG A 446 19.14 26.98 4.77
N ARG A 447 17.94 27.27 5.26
CA ARG A 447 16.83 26.29 5.32
C ARG A 447 15.87 26.35 4.14
N MET A 448 16.10 27.27 3.19
CA MET A 448 15.18 27.53 2.09
C MET A 448 15.02 26.32 1.16
N TRP A 449 13.78 26.07 0.77
CA TRP A 449 13.46 25.17 -0.33
C TRP A 449 13.72 25.89 -1.66
N GLN A 450 14.56 25.31 -2.51
CA GLN A 450 14.98 25.90 -3.78
C GLN A 450 14.19 25.36 -4.98
N GLY A 451 13.07 24.67 -4.72
CA GLY A 451 12.23 24.07 -5.74
C GLY A 451 12.64 22.64 -6.14
N VAL A 452 11.75 22.01 -6.91
CA VAL A 452 11.91 20.63 -7.41
C VAL A 452 13.05 20.53 -8.43
N ASP A 453 13.28 21.57 -9.24
CA ASP A 453 14.36 21.57 -10.24
C ASP A 453 15.75 21.53 -9.58
N GLU A 454 15.94 22.27 -8.49
CA GLU A 454 17.17 22.20 -7.73
C GLU A 454 17.33 20.85 -7.04
N MET A 455 16.25 20.24 -6.55
CA MET A 455 16.29 18.87 -6.02
C MET A 455 16.80 17.89 -7.10
N ASP A 456 16.30 17.99 -8.34
CA ASP A 456 16.75 17.16 -9.45
C ASP A 456 18.22 17.43 -9.82
N ARG A 457 18.68 18.70 -9.81
CA ARG A 457 20.11 19.05 -9.99
C ARG A 457 21.00 18.47 -8.90
N ARG A 458 20.54 18.51 -7.66
CA ARG A 458 21.28 17.94 -6.51
C ARG A 458 21.34 16.42 -6.59
N PHE A 459 20.24 15.79 -7.02
CA PHE A 459 20.20 14.36 -7.21
C PHE A 459 21.10 13.91 -8.36
N MET A 460 21.17 14.68 -9.45
CA MET A 460 22.16 14.47 -10.53
C MET A 460 23.60 14.46 -9.98
N ALA A 461 23.97 15.45 -9.17
CA ALA A 461 25.30 15.50 -8.56
C ALA A 461 25.56 14.32 -7.59
N GLU A 462 24.53 13.81 -6.92
CA GLU A 462 24.64 12.63 -6.07
C GLU A 462 24.84 11.35 -6.88
N ILE A 463 24.18 11.23 -8.05
CA ILE A 463 24.41 10.14 -9.00
C ILE A 463 25.88 10.14 -9.46
N GLU A 464 26.38 11.28 -9.95
CA GLU A 464 27.78 11.41 -10.42
C GLU A 464 28.78 11.05 -9.33
N ARG A 465 28.54 11.54 -8.10
CA ARG A 465 29.39 11.24 -6.94
C ARG A 465 29.37 9.75 -6.59
N THR A 466 28.20 9.14 -6.53
CA THR A 466 28.04 7.71 -6.18
C THR A 466 28.71 6.81 -7.22
N LEU A 467 28.64 7.18 -8.49
CA LEU A 467 29.32 6.46 -9.56
C LEU A 467 30.85 6.65 -9.52
N SER A 468 31.32 7.82 -9.06
CA SER A 468 32.75 8.14 -9.00
C SER A 468 33.46 7.59 -7.75
N SER A 469 32.75 7.47 -6.63
CA SER A 469 33.34 7.01 -5.37
C SER A 469 33.63 5.50 -5.37
N GLY A 470 32.99 4.72 -6.24
CA GLY A 470 33.21 3.27 -6.43
C GLY A 470 32.93 2.39 -5.21
N ALA A 471 32.80 2.96 -4.01
CA ALA A 471 32.99 2.27 -2.74
C ALA A 471 31.74 1.58 -2.18
N ASP A 472 30.53 1.97 -2.60
CA ASP A 472 29.27 1.35 -2.13
C ASP A 472 28.35 0.87 -3.28
N ALA A 473 28.59 1.33 -4.51
CA ALA A 473 27.77 0.97 -5.68
C ALA A 473 27.94 -0.50 -6.13
N LEU A 474 28.92 -1.20 -5.56
CA LEU A 474 29.42 -2.51 -6.02
C LEU A 474 29.55 -3.56 -4.94
N ALA A 475 28.93 -3.37 -3.76
CA ALA A 475 28.72 -4.45 -2.81
C ALA A 475 27.71 -5.52 -3.33
N LEU A 476 27.51 -5.61 -4.65
CA LEU A 476 26.85 -6.72 -5.32
C LEU A 476 27.83 -7.90 -5.33
N ALA A 477 28.02 -8.57 -4.19
CA ALA A 477 28.53 -9.94 -4.24
C ALA A 477 27.60 -10.73 -5.18
N PHE A 478 28.17 -11.40 -6.19
CA PHE A 478 27.36 -12.24 -7.06
C PHE A 478 26.91 -13.46 -6.25
N ASP A 479 25.60 -13.63 -6.14
CA ASP A 479 24.98 -14.73 -5.42
C ASP A 479 24.33 -15.67 -6.44
N PHE A 480 24.83 -16.90 -6.52
CA PHE A 480 24.38 -17.89 -7.49
C PHE A 480 22.91 -18.29 -7.28
N ASP A 481 22.46 -18.43 -6.03
CA ASP A 481 21.10 -18.88 -5.72
C ASP A 481 20.08 -17.78 -6.04
N VAL A 482 20.43 -16.54 -5.71
CA VAL A 482 19.63 -15.36 -6.10
C VAL A 482 19.63 -15.19 -7.61
N ALA A 483 20.78 -15.38 -8.28
CA ALA A 483 20.89 -15.21 -9.72
C ALA A 483 20.04 -16.23 -10.49
N ASP A 484 20.04 -17.50 -10.13
CA ASP A 484 19.28 -18.54 -10.85
C ASP A 484 17.76 -18.35 -10.69
N SER A 485 17.33 -18.14 -9.45
CA SER A 485 15.92 -17.87 -9.15
C SER A 485 15.43 -16.59 -9.84
N LEU A 486 16.26 -15.54 -9.88
CA LEU A 486 15.93 -14.27 -10.53
C LEU A 486 16.00 -14.36 -12.05
N ASN A 487 16.91 -15.15 -12.63
CA ASN A 487 17.05 -15.31 -14.08
C ASN A 487 15.84 -16.03 -14.69
N SER A 488 15.39 -17.11 -14.06
CA SER A 488 14.17 -17.82 -14.48
C SER A 488 12.98 -16.88 -14.46
N ALA A 489 12.89 -16.07 -13.41
CA ALA A 489 11.99 -14.95 -13.36
C ALA A 489 12.22 -14.05 -14.59
N ILE A 490 13.42 -13.47 -14.80
CA ILE A 490 13.82 -12.62 -15.95
C ILE A 490 13.28 -13.07 -17.30
N LEU A 491 13.35 -14.35 -17.57
CA LEU A 491 12.84 -14.87 -18.83
C LEU A 491 11.31 -14.85 -18.89
N ASP A 492 10.66 -15.18 -17.79
CA ASP A 492 9.21 -15.15 -17.67
C ASP A 492 8.62 -13.73 -17.82
N ALA A 493 9.32 -12.69 -17.36
CA ALA A 493 9.00 -11.29 -17.72
C ALA A 493 8.77 -11.11 -19.18
N VAL A 494 9.86 -11.42 -19.87
CA VAL A 494 10.09 -10.86 -21.16
C VAL A 494 9.19 -11.64 -22.10
N TRP A 495 8.98 -12.92 -21.81
CA TRP A 495 7.94 -13.71 -22.44
C TRP A 495 6.55 -13.05 -22.36
N ASP A 496 6.12 -12.65 -21.16
CA ASP A 496 4.80 -12.03 -20.97
C ASP A 496 4.71 -10.64 -21.62
N ASP A 497 5.71 -9.79 -21.44
CA ASP A 497 5.77 -8.44 -22.04
C ASP A 497 5.91 -8.50 -23.58
N CYS A 498 6.54 -9.53 -24.13
CA CYS A 498 6.56 -9.82 -25.56
C CYS A 498 5.23 -10.42 -26.08
N GLN A 499 4.18 -10.48 -25.26
CA GLN A 499 2.88 -11.07 -25.61
C GLN A 499 3.01 -12.50 -26.17
N HIS A 500 3.94 -13.28 -25.61
CA HIS A 500 4.22 -14.65 -26.04
C HIS A 500 4.74 -14.76 -27.48
N ASN A 501 5.33 -13.69 -28.03
CA ASN A 501 5.95 -13.71 -29.36
C ASN A 501 7.36 -14.35 -29.28
N PRO A 502 7.57 -15.54 -29.88
CA PRO A 502 8.84 -16.26 -29.79
C PRO A 502 10.02 -15.52 -30.44
N ASN A 503 9.76 -14.73 -31.49
CA ASN A 503 10.81 -14.01 -32.20
C ASN A 503 11.37 -12.84 -31.36
N LEU A 504 10.48 -12.09 -30.70
CA LEU A 504 10.88 -10.98 -29.83
C LEU A 504 11.60 -11.48 -28.57
N PHE A 505 11.10 -12.58 -28.00
CA PHE A 505 11.73 -13.22 -26.85
C PHE A 505 13.12 -13.77 -27.19
N TYR A 506 13.26 -14.46 -28.33
CA TYR A 506 14.55 -14.94 -28.81
C TYR A 506 15.53 -13.78 -29.07
N LEU A 507 15.05 -12.66 -29.61
CA LEU A 507 15.86 -11.47 -29.80
C LEU A 507 16.41 -10.94 -28.47
N PHE A 508 15.58 -10.88 -27.42
CA PHE A 508 16.04 -10.50 -26.08
C PHE A 508 17.12 -11.44 -25.56
N GLN A 509 16.89 -12.76 -25.61
CA GLN A 509 17.87 -13.75 -25.18
C GLN A 509 19.19 -13.60 -25.94
N ARG A 510 19.12 -13.35 -27.25
CA ARG A 510 20.30 -13.13 -28.10
C ARG A 510 21.07 -11.89 -27.66
N GLN A 511 20.38 -10.76 -27.45
CA GLN A 511 21.02 -9.51 -27.03
C GLN A 511 21.60 -9.61 -25.63
N ALA A 512 20.88 -10.19 -24.67
CA ALA A 512 21.37 -10.43 -23.31
C ALA A 512 22.60 -11.34 -23.31
N ARG A 513 22.61 -12.40 -24.13
CA ARG A 513 23.76 -13.29 -24.29
C ARG A 513 24.96 -12.61 -24.96
N GLN A 514 24.72 -11.73 -25.94
CA GLN A 514 25.79 -10.96 -26.58
C GLN A 514 26.43 -9.99 -25.58
N PHE A 515 25.62 -9.33 -24.76
CA PHE A 515 26.10 -8.45 -23.70
C PHE A 515 26.89 -9.23 -22.63
N GLY A 516 26.34 -10.34 -22.12
CA GLY A 516 27.02 -11.18 -21.12
C GLY A 516 28.32 -11.82 -21.61
N LYS A 517 28.54 -11.90 -22.93
CA LYS A 517 29.80 -12.33 -23.55
C LYS A 517 30.76 -11.17 -23.88
N GLY A 518 30.44 -9.94 -23.48
CA GLY A 518 31.23 -8.74 -23.81
C GLY A 518 31.24 -8.38 -25.30
N ARG A 519 30.33 -8.91 -26.12
CA ARG A 519 30.27 -8.64 -27.57
C ARG A 519 29.54 -7.35 -27.92
N THR A 520 28.78 -6.79 -26.99
CA THR A 520 28.04 -5.53 -27.14
C THR A 520 28.29 -4.63 -25.94
N THR A 521 28.20 -3.31 -26.12
CA THR A 521 28.41 -2.35 -25.04
C THR A 521 27.17 -2.20 -24.17
N ALA A 522 27.34 -1.82 -22.90
CA ALA A 522 26.24 -1.54 -21.98
C ALA A 522 25.29 -0.44 -22.50
N ARG A 523 25.84 0.58 -23.17
CA ARG A 523 25.05 1.66 -23.80
C ARG A 523 24.12 1.13 -24.89
N PHE A 524 24.65 0.27 -25.77
CA PHE A 524 23.85 -0.34 -26.83
C PHE A 524 22.77 -1.26 -26.26
N PHE A 525 23.13 -2.09 -25.28
CA PHE A 525 22.18 -2.99 -24.63
C PHE A 525 21.06 -2.22 -23.91
N MET A 526 21.38 -1.15 -23.18
CA MET A 526 20.39 -0.27 -22.56
C MET A 526 19.45 0.35 -23.60
N GLN A 527 19.98 0.85 -24.72
CA GLN A 527 19.16 1.42 -25.80
C GLN A 527 18.23 0.39 -26.42
N TYR A 528 18.69 -0.84 -26.61
CA TYR A 528 17.84 -1.94 -27.05
C TYR A 528 16.68 -2.19 -26.07
N LEU A 529 16.97 -2.28 -24.77
CA LEU A 529 15.94 -2.50 -23.75
C LEU A 529 14.91 -1.37 -23.73
N GLU A 530 15.32 -0.12 -23.93
CA GLU A 530 14.39 1.01 -24.00
C GLU A 530 13.46 0.96 -25.20
N VAL A 531 13.97 0.55 -26.36
CA VAL A 531 13.15 0.37 -27.57
C VAL A 531 12.17 -0.79 -27.39
N ALA A 532 12.60 -1.87 -26.75
CA ALA A 532 11.79 -3.08 -26.58
C ALA A 532 10.75 -2.98 -25.47
N PHE A 533 11.08 -2.34 -24.33
CA PHE A 533 10.27 -2.37 -23.11
C PHE A 533 9.87 -0.97 -22.59
N GLY A 534 10.23 0.08 -23.34
CA GLY A 534 10.10 1.45 -22.87
C GLY A 534 11.12 1.79 -21.78
N LEU A 535 11.18 3.06 -21.42
CA LEU A 535 12.16 3.57 -20.46
C LEU A 535 12.01 2.96 -19.05
N GLU A 536 10.78 2.93 -18.54
CA GLU A 536 10.51 2.42 -17.20
C GLU A 536 10.76 0.91 -17.13
N GLY A 537 10.34 0.16 -18.16
CA GLY A 537 10.59 -1.26 -18.28
C GLY A 537 12.08 -1.59 -18.39
N ALA A 538 12.84 -0.82 -19.18
CA ALA A 538 14.29 -0.97 -19.29
C ALA A 538 15.00 -0.73 -17.95
N THR A 539 14.65 0.36 -17.25
CA THR A 539 15.23 0.67 -15.93
C THR A 539 14.91 -0.42 -14.90
N TYR A 540 13.67 -0.90 -14.90
CA TYR A 540 13.24 -2.01 -14.06
C TYR A 540 14.05 -3.26 -14.34
N LEU A 541 14.12 -3.70 -15.60
CA LEU A 541 14.83 -4.92 -16.00
C LEU A 541 16.32 -4.83 -15.66
N VAL A 542 16.97 -3.69 -15.93
CA VAL A 542 18.40 -3.51 -15.63
C VAL A 542 18.70 -3.65 -14.14
N ASP A 543 17.85 -3.11 -13.25
CA ASP A 543 18.05 -3.22 -11.81
C ASP A 543 18.07 -4.66 -11.30
N PHE A 544 17.43 -5.59 -12.01
CA PHE A 544 17.45 -7.04 -11.71
C PHE A 544 18.53 -7.79 -12.51
N LEU A 545 18.79 -7.42 -13.76
CA LEU A 545 19.87 -8.00 -14.57
C LEU A 545 21.24 -7.84 -13.91
N LEU A 546 21.44 -6.75 -13.15
CA LEU A 546 22.66 -6.52 -12.36
C LEU A 546 22.92 -7.60 -11.28
N HIS A 547 21.90 -8.36 -10.86
CA HIS A 547 22.05 -9.48 -9.93
C HIS A 547 22.29 -10.82 -10.64
N VAL A 548 22.01 -10.91 -11.94
CA VAL A 548 22.16 -12.14 -12.74
C VAL A 548 23.45 -12.14 -13.57
N LEU A 549 24.05 -10.97 -13.76
CA LEU A 549 25.29 -10.82 -14.52
C LEU A 549 26.51 -11.17 -13.62
N PRO A 550 27.28 -12.23 -13.93
CA PRO A 550 28.39 -12.66 -13.07
C PRO A 550 29.60 -11.72 -13.16
N GLU A 551 29.90 -11.23 -14.36
CA GLU A 551 31.07 -10.39 -14.63
C GLU A 551 30.95 -9.01 -13.96
N GLU A 552 31.87 -8.69 -13.05
CA GLU A 552 31.86 -7.44 -12.28
C GLU A 552 32.00 -6.20 -13.17
N GLU A 553 32.91 -6.24 -14.16
CA GLU A 553 33.13 -5.11 -15.06
C GLU A 553 31.92 -4.83 -15.95
N LEU A 554 31.22 -5.87 -16.42
CA LEU A 554 29.98 -5.69 -17.18
C LEU A 554 28.86 -5.14 -16.30
N ARG A 555 28.79 -5.53 -15.01
CA ARG A 555 27.86 -4.94 -14.04
C ARG A 555 28.13 -3.46 -13.83
N LYS A 556 29.40 -3.07 -13.65
CA LYS A 556 29.81 -1.65 -13.55
C LYS A 556 29.36 -0.84 -14.76
N GLN A 557 29.65 -1.35 -15.96
CA GLN A 557 29.27 -0.68 -17.21
C GLN A 557 27.75 -0.52 -17.36
N LEU A 558 26.99 -1.57 -17.02
CA LEU A 558 25.53 -1.52 -17.10
C LEU A 558 24.90 -0.60 -16.05
N LEU A 559 25.38 -0.65 -14.82
CA LEU A 559 24.96 0.24 -13.73
C LEU A 559 25.23 1.71 -14.10
N HIS A 560 26.43 2.00 -14.61
CA HIS A 560 26.80 3.33 -15.08
C HIS A 560 25.90 3.80 -16.21
N ALA A 561 25.65 2.94 -17.22
CA ALA A 561 24.75 3.28 -18.34
C ALA A 561 23.32 3.61 -17.87
N ARG A 562 22.79 2.83 -16.91
CA ARG A 562 21.47 3.04 -16.31
C ARG A 562 21.36 4.37 -15.58
N TRP A 563 22.32 4.70 -14.73
CA TRP A 563 22.30 5.95 -13.96
C TRP A 563 22.59 7.19 -14.82
N MET A 564 23.52 7.10 -15.78
CA MET A 564 23.78 8.20 -16.72
C MET A 564 22.59 8.45 -17.64
N ARG A 565 21.77 7.42 -17.91
CA ARG A 565 20.52 7.61 -18.65
C ARG A 565 19.50 8.41 -17.85
N LEU A 566 19.30 8.09 -16.57
CA LEU A 566 18.43 8.87 -15.69
C LEU A 566 18.96 10.31 -15.53
N HIS A 567 20.28 10.48 -15.34
CA HIS A 567 20.92 11.78 -15.25
C HIS A 567 20.56 12.67 -16.45
N ARG A 568 20.65 12.15 -17.68
CA ARG A 568 20.25 12.90 -18.89
C ARG A 568 18.76 13.27 -18.92
N GLN A 569 17.89 12.51 -18.26
CA GLN A 569 16.46 12.81 -18.18
C GLN A 569 16.17 13.92 -17.20
N LEU A 570 16.82 13.88 -16.04
CA LEU A 570 16.77 14.96 -15.06
C LEU A 570 17.34 16.26 -15.65
N ALA A 571 18.44 16.17 -16.42
CA ALA A 571 19.02 17.33 -17.10
C ALA A 571 18.04 17.98 -18.08
N LYS A 572 17.24 17.18 -18.82
CA LYS A 572 16.20 17.70 -19.72
C LYS A 572 15.06 18.41 -18.99
N ARG A 573 14.78 18.03 -17.74
CA ARG A 573 13.74 18.66 -16.91
C ARG A 573 14.25 19.92 -16.22
N ALA A 574 15.53 19.95 -15.86
CA ALA A 574 16.16 21.06 -15.16
C ALA A 574 16.71 22.17 -16.08
N LEU A 575 16.62 21.99 -17.41
CA LEU A 575 16.88 23.03 -18.41
C LEU A 575 15.66 23.97 -18.48
N PRO A 576 15.86 25.29 -18.40
CA PRO A 576 14.78 26.28 -18.38
C PRO A 576 13.97 26.34 -19.68
#